data_AF-A0A8H2X9M5-F1
#
_entry.id   AF-A0A8H2X9M5-F1
#
_cell.length_a   1.000
_cell.length_b   1.000
_cell.length_c   1.000
_cell.angle_alpha   90.00
_cell.angle_beta   90.00
_cell.angle_gamma   90.00
#
_symmetry.space_group_name_H-M   'P 1'
#
loop_
_entity.id
_entity.type
_entity.pdbx_description
1 polymer ?
#
loop_
_entity_poly.entity_id
_entity_poly.type
_entity_poly.pdbx_seq_one_letter_code
_entity_poly.pdbx_strand_id
1 'polypeptide(L)'
;MRKVIAVDCPELWAGGYTDVIVFSVKGECSLASMLGGGDYDGDTAVLIWEETLVNQFTNSATHFAEVDVSGHFVSNPKRMEEIPPDDFRSVLDALLAPLMPSQVGMYGNWHVTAAKVLGLDNPETVRLGNMFTTCLDGVKTGLTILPQCLQRDSRNWNNFDPRIPSKLSVIEDLKHALDLYRKECEEEMTALRPYAKHDSDLLEPYKYERNLCTRITGLKHELDQIVAFVDKMKYEFDEGEFSLGHRYGKARFETKTEGRKGYTRRQWQESRWAASEAYNTGLPRGLLYIRDEMVPRVAASYAYSQDSPHWPTFTFAVAWSQICKIKAEKKGPVTAMDPQFGTLMCISKRTRQQLDLIAQ
;
A
#
# COMPACT_ATOMS: atom_id res chain seq x y z
N MET A 1 -21.14 17.08 -2.59
CA MET A 1 -20.24 17.95 -3.39
C MET A 1 -20.99 19.22 -3.77
N ARG A 2 -20.30 20.37 -3.84
CA ARG A 2 -20.88 21.65 -4.28
C ARG A 2 -19.88 22.38 -5.17
N LYS A 3 -20.35 22.92 -6.29
CA LYS A 3 -19.63 23.85 -7.17
C LYS A 3 -19.83 25.26 -6.67
N VAL A 4 -18.71 25.94 -6.45
CA VAL A 4 -18.63 27.33 -5.98
C VAL A 4 -17.66 28.11 -6.86
N ILE A 5 -17.67 29.43 -6.74
CA ILE A 5 -16.74 30.30 -7.45
C ILE A 5 -15.57 30.57 -6.52
N ALA A 6 -14.36 30.24 -6.96
CA ALA A 6 -13.14 30.67 -6.29
C ALA A 6 -12.90 32.15 -6.58
N VAL A 7 -12.80 32.96 -5.54
CA VAL A 7 -12.58 34.42 -5.63
C VAL A 7 -11.29 34.74 -4.90
N ASP A 8 -10.37 35.42 -5.57
CA ASP A 8 -9.15 35.92 -4.93
C ASP A 8 -9.47 37.17 -4.10
N CYS A 9 -9.11 37.13 -2.82
CA CYS A 9 -9.34 38.18 -1.84
C CYS A 9 -8.00 38.57 -1.23
N PRO A 10 -7.37 39.68 -1.68
CA PRO A 10 -6.02 40.05 -1.27
C PRO A 10 -5.82 40.21 0.23
N GLU A 11 -6.86 40.62 0.93
CA GLU A 11 -6.86 40.83 2.37
C GLU A 11 -6.60 39.52 3.15
N LEU A 12 -7.02 38.37 2.61
CA LEU A 12 -6.85 37.08 3.27
C LEU A 12 -5.40 36.58 3.18
N TRP A 13 -4.76 36.64 2.02
CA TRP A 13 -3.35 36.24 1.95
C TRP A 13 -2.42 37.28 2.58
N ALA A 14 -2.75 38.57 2.51
CA ALA A 14 -2.04 39.62 3.26
C ALA A 14 -2.18 39.43 4.79
N GLY A 15 -3.30 38.85 5.25
CA GLY A 15 -3.52 38.44 6.63
C GLY A 15 -2.80 37.15 7.05
N GLY A 16 -2.09 36.49 6.13
CA GLY A 16 -1.30 35.28 6.41
C GLY A 16 -2.06 33.96 6.31
N TYR A 17 -3.27 33.94 5.72
CA TYR A 17 -4.00 32.70 5.47
C TYR A 17 -3.42 31.96 4.25
N THR A 18 -2.45 31.08 4.49
CA THR A 18 -1.84 30.20 3.47
C THR A 18 -2.15 28.73 3.75
N ASP A 19 -2.18 27.90 2.71
CA ASP A 19 -2.46 26.45 2.79
C ASP A 19 -3.84 26.11 3.42
N VAL A 20 -4.79 27.04 3.33
CA VAL A 20 -6.16 26.89 3.81
C VAL A 20 -7.15 27.39 2.76
N ILE A 21 -8.40 26.92 2.85
CA ILE A 21 -9.51 27.50 2.10
C ILE A 21 -10.44 28.24 3.05
N VAL A 22 -10.88 29.43 2.63
CA VAL A 22 -11.79 30.27 3.40
C VAL A 22 -13.17 30.23 2.78
N PHE A 23 -14.16 29.80 3.56
CA PHE A 23 -15.56 29.80 3.16
C PHE A 23 -16.26 31.08 3.61
N SER A 24 -17.28 31.48 2.84
CA SER A 24 -18.13 32.59 3.24
C SER A 24 -18.95 32.21 4.48
N VAL A 25 -19.05 33.14 5.43
CA VAL A 25 -20.00 33.06 6.56
C VAL A 25 -21.39 33.59 6.21
N LYS A 26 -21.58 34.03 4.96
CA LYS A 26 -22.87 34.53 4.45
C LYS A 26 -23.69 33.38 3.88
N GLY A 27 -25.01 33.44 4.03
CA GLY A 27 -25.97 32.44 3.54
C GLY A 27 -26.83 31.88 4.66
N GLU A 28 -27.81 31.05 4.32
CA GLU A 28 -28.71 30.40 5.29
C GLU A 28 -28.02 29.24 6.00
N CYS A 29 -27.17 28.49 5.28
CA CYS A 29 -26.41 27.36 5.80
C CYS A 29 -24.92 27.54 5.46
N SER A 30 -24.05 27.11 6.36
CA SER A 30 -22.61 27.11 6.11
C SER A 30 -22.26 26.16 4.96
N LEU A 31 -21.25 26.51 4.15
CA LEU A 31 -20.81 25.64 3.05
C LEU A 31 -20.28 24.30 3.57
N ALA A 32 -19.57 24.29 4.71
CA ALA A 32 -19.08 23.08 5.35
C ALA A 32 -20.22 22.10 5.68
N SER A 33 -21.33 22.60 6.23
CA SER A 33 -22.49 21.76 6.56
C SER A 33 -23.12 21.12 5.31
N MET A 34 -23.07 21.78 4.15
CA MET A 34 -23.54 21.21 2.88
C MET A 34 -22.62 20.10 2.32
N LEU A 35 -21.42 19.94 2.87
CA LEU A 35 -20.42 18.97 2.44
C LEU A 35 -20.42 17.71 3.32
N GLY A 36 -21.62 17.14 3.54
CA GLY A 36 -21.78 15.93 4.33
C GLY A 36 -21.93 16.17 5.83
N GLY A 37 -22.39 17.36 6.23
CA GLY A 37 -22.58 17.72 7.64
C GLY A 37 -21.33 18.19 8.36
N GLY A 38 -20.28 18.57 7.62
CA GLY A 38 -19.01 19.02 8.19
C GLY A 38 -19.06 20.40 8.86
N ASP A 39 -17.97 20.73 9.54
CA ASP A 39 -17.76 22.01 10.21
C ASP A 39 -16.33 22.56 10.00
N TYR A 40 -15.79 23.31 10.97
CA TYR A 40 -14.48 23.97 10.90
C TYR A 40 -13.55 23.58 12.05
N ASP A 41 -13.78 22.42 12.70
CA ASP A 41 -12.99 21.95 13.86
C ASP A 41 -11.72 21.16 13.47
N GLY A 42 -11.50 20.95 12.17
CA GLY A 42 -10.40 20.14 11.63
C GLY A 42 -10.71 19.52 10.27
N ASP A 43 -11.94 19.65 9.79
CA ASP A 43 -12.38 19.15 8.49
C ASP A 43 -11.54 19.68 7.32
N THR A 44 -11.31 18.79 6.35
CA THR A 44 -10.61 19.11 5.11
C THR A 44 -11.55 18.95 3.92
N ALA A 45 -11.45 19.85 2.96
CA ALA A 45 -12.24 19.80 1.74
C ALA A 45 -11.39 19.32 0.56
N VAL A 46 -11.97 18.44 -0.28
CA VAL A 46 -11.39 18.10 -1.57
C VAL A 46 -11.73 19.20 -2.57
N LEU A 47 -10.71 19.85 -3.12
CA LEU A 47 -10.84 20.90 -4.13
C LEU A 47 -10.52 20.34 -5.51
N ILE A 48 -11.43 20.58 -6.45
CA ILE A 48 -11.29 20.20 -7.85
C ILE A 48 -11.51 21.47 -8.66
N TRP A 49 -10.47 21.93 -9.34
CA TRP A 49 -10.51 23.10 -10.24
C TRP A 49 -10.28 22.74 -11.71
N GLU A 50 -10.15 21.45 -12.02
CA GLU A 50 -9.99 20.95 -13.38
C GLU A 50 -11.23 21.29 -14.22
N GLU A 51 -11.08 22.19 -15.19
CA GLU A 51 -12.19 22.80 -15.93
C GLU A 51 -13.05 21.75 -16.64
N THR A 52 -12.42 20.71 -17.18
CA THR A 52 -13.11 19.62 -17.88
C THR A 52 -14.12 18.88 -16.99
N LEU A 53 -13.83 18.77 -15.68
CA LEU A 53 -14.72 18.17 -14.69
C LEU A 53 -15.70 19.20 -14.11
N VAL A 54 -15.20 20.38 -13.75
CA VAL A 54 -15.98 21.42 -13.06
C VAL A 54 -17.08 21.99 -13.97
N ASN A 55 -16.80 22.19 -15.25
CA ASN A 55 -17.76 22.80 -16.18
C ASN A 55 -18.97 21.91 -16.44
N GLN A 56 -18.81 20.59 -16.34
CA GLN A 56 -19.90 19.62 -16.51
C GLN A 56 -20.72 19.42 -15.22
N PHE A 57 -20.21 19.83 -14.06
CA PHE A 57 -20.88 19.65 -12.79
C PHE A 57 -21.99 20.69 -12.56
N THR A 58 -23.17 20.22 -12.17
CA THR A 58 -24.32 21.04 -11.77
C THR A 58 -24.69 20.76 -10.32
N ASN A 59 -24.90 21.82 -9.54
CA ASN A 59 -25.31 21.69 -8.14
C ASN A 59 -26.68 21.04 -8.01
N SER A 60 -26.79 20.04 -7.13
CA SER A 60 -28.07 19.46 -6.72
C SER A 60 -28.84 20.39 -5.78
N ALA A 61 -30.12 20.09 -5.55
CA ALA A 61 -30.93 20.78 -4.56
C ALA A 61 -30.43 20.51 -3.12
N THR A 62 -30.61 21.46 -2.21
CA THR A 62 -30.15 21.36 -0.81
C THR A 62 -30.93 20.35 0.02
N HIS A 63 -32.22 20.16 -0.26
CA HIS A 63 -33.12 19.32 0.53
C HIS A 63 -32.67 17.85 0.68
N PHE A 64 -31.81 17.34 -0.20
CA PHE A 64 -31.25 15.99 -0.07
C PHE A 64 -30.41 15.81 1.20
N ALA A 65 -29.84 16.90 1.73
CA ALA A 65 -29.06 16.89 2.97
C ALA A 65 -29.90 17.16 4.23
N GLU A 66 -31.21 17.44 4.07
CA GLU A 66 -32.10 17.89 5.15
C GLU A 66 -33.22 16.88 5.44
N VAL A 67 -33.07 15.63 4.99
CA VAL A 67 -34.08 14.60 5.25
C VAL A 67 -34.11 14.26 6.73
N ASP A 68 -35.24 14.54 7.39
CA ASP A 68 -35.42 14.22 8.80
C ASP A 68 -35.47 12.71 9.02
N VAL A 69 -34.43 12.19 9.67
CA VAL A 69 -34.31 10.80 10.09
C VAL A 69 -34.45 10.62 11.60
N SER A 70 -34.74 11.70 12.35
CA SER A 70 -34.78 11.69 13.82
C SER A 70 -35.68 10.59 14.40
N GLY A 71 -36.81 10.31 13.77
CA GLY A 71 -37.74 9.24 14.15
C GLY A 71 -37.16 7.81 14.07
N HIS A 72 -35.97 7.62 13.50
CA HIS A 72 -35.26 6.34 13.46
C HIS A 72 -34.28 6.16 14.62
N PHE A 73 -34.09 7.20 15.43
CA PHE A 73 -33.15 7.22 16.54
C PHE A 73 -33.88 7.37 17.87
N VAL A 74 -33.29 6.80 18.91
CA VAL A 74 -33.62 7.08 20.29
C VAL A 74 -32.45 7.84 20.90
N SER A 75 -32.77 8.98 21.52
CA SER A 75 -31.83 9.76 22.30
C SER A 75 -32.15 9.53 23.77
N ASN A 76 -31.15 9.16 24.57
CA ASN A 76 -31.28 9.16 26.02
C ASN A 76 -30.07 9.84 26.67
N PRO A 77 -29.87 11.15 26.42
CA PRO A 77 -28.74 11.87 26.97
C PRO A 77 -29.08 12.23 28.42
N LYS A 78 -28.31 11.70 29.38
CA LYS A 78 -28.32 12.18 30.77
C LYS A 78 -27.30 13.30 30.91
N ARG A 79 -27.69 14.41 31.54
CA ARG A 79 -26.71 15.45 31.89
C ARG A 79 -25.89 15.01 33.10
N MET A 80 -24.63 15.43 33.18
CA MET A 80 -23.78 15.08 34.32
C MET A 80 -24.38 15.51 35.66
N GLU A 81 -25.07 16.66 35.68
CA GLU A 81 -25.77 17.20 36.85
C GLU A 81 -26.93 16.33 37.33
N GLU A 82 -27.52 15.54 36.42
CA GLU A 82 -28.65 14.65 36.69
C GLU A 82 -28.20 13.26 37.16
N ILE A 83 -26.90 12.96 37.05
CA ILE A 83 -26.33 11.69 37.49
C ILE A 83 -26.03 11.82 39.00
N PRO A 84 -26.67 11.02 39.87
CA PRO A 84 -26.37 11.03 41.29
C PRO A 84 -24.88 10.72 41.53
N PRO A 85 -24.23 11.34 42.54
CA PRO A 85 -22.81 11.12 42.82
C PRO A 85 -22.42 9.66 43.04
N ASP A 86 -23.37 8.84 43.50
CA ASP A 86 -23.18 7.42 43.79
C ASP A 86 -23.51 6.50 42.59
N ASP A 87 -24.01 7.04 41.46
CA ASP A 87 -24.36 6.27 40.25
C ASP A 87 -23.16 6.14 39.30
N PHE A 88 -22.13 5.43 39.77
CA PHE A 88 -20.95 5.08 38.98
C PHE A 88 -21.28 4.28 37.71
N ARG A 89 -22.46 3.63 37.65
CA ARG A 89 -22.87 2.82 36.49
C ARG A 89 -23.13 3.69 35.26
N SER A 90 -23.85 4.80 35.42
CA SER A 90 -24.11 5.73 34.29
C SER A 90 -22.82 6.30 33.70
N VAL A 91 -21.81 6.58 34.55
CA VAL A 91 -20.48 7.03 34.09
C VAL A 91 -19.71 5.90 33.41
N LEU A 92 -19.73 4.69 33.98
CA LEU A 92 -19.09 3.52 33.39
C LEU A 92 -19.70 3.16 32.02
N ASP A 93 -21.03 3.19 31.90
CA ASP A 93 -21.74 2.92 30.65
C ASP A 93 -21.36 3.94 29.57
N ALA A 94 -21.22 5.22 29.91
CA ALA A 94 -20.74 6.24 28.98
C ALA A 94 -19.28 6.00 28.54
N LEU A 95 -18.40 5.58 29.45
CA LEU A 95 -17.00 5.24 29.14
C LEU A 95 -16.87 3.97 28.30
N LEU A 96 -17.78 3.01 28.46
CA LEU A 96 -17.79 1.75 27.70
C LEU A 96 -18.55 1.87 26.37
N ALA A 97 -19.38 2.89 26.17
CA ALA A 97 -20.15 3.09 24.94
C ALA A 97 -19.33 3.02 23.65
N PRO A 98 -18.09 3.55 23.56
CA PRO A 98 -17.26 3.42 22.35
C PRO A 98 -16.81 1.99 22.04
N LEU A 99 -16.86 1.07 23.02
CA LEU A 99 -16.55 -0.35 22.81
C LEU A 99 -17.73 -1.13 22.20
N MET A 100 -18.93 -0.54 22.20
CA MET A 100 -20.11 -1.18 21.65
C MET A 100 -20.06 -1.20 20.12
N PRO A 101 -20.63 -2.22 19.45
CA PRO A 101 -20.63 -2.32 18.00
C PRO A 101 -21.30 -1.11 17.34
N SER A 102 -20.50 -0.31 16.64
CA SER A 102 -20.99 0.82 15.88
C SER A 102 -21.74 0.36 14.62
N GLN A 103 -22.89 0.99 14.37
CA GLN A 103 -23.70 0.75 13.19
C GLN A 103 -23.26 1.63 11.99
N VAL A 104 -22.28 2.51 12.18
CA VAL A 104 -21.78 3.44 11.15
C VAL A 104 -21.32 2.69 9.89
N GLY A 105 -20.45 1.68 10.05
CA GLY A 105 -19.95 0.90 8.92
C GLY A 105 -21.05 0.13 8.19
N MET A 106 -22.09 -0.32 8.92
CA MET A 106 -23.22 -1.03 8.33
C MET A 106 -24.05 -0.11 7.45
N TYR A 107 -24.45 1.06 7.95
CA TYR A 107 -25.22 2.04 7.16
C TYR A 107 -24.41 2.63 6.01
N GLY A 108 -23.09 2.80 6.16
CA GLY A 108 -22.22 3.19 5.05
C GLY A 108 -22.26 2.16 3.91
N ASN A 109 -22.13 0.87 4.25
CA ASN A 109 -22.22 -0.21 3.26
C ASN A 109 -23.61 -0.30 2.63
N TRP A 110 -24.68 -0.20 3.43
CA TRP A 110 -26.05 -0.24 2.91
C TRP A 110 -26.37 0.94 2.01
N HIS A 111 -25.89 2.14 2.32
CA HIS A 111 -26.00 3.32 1.47
C HIS A 111 -25.31 3.10 0.11
N VAL A 112 -24.09 2.57 0.11
CA VAL A 112 -23.37 2.24 -1.14
C VAL A 112 -24.12 1.20 -1.96
N THR A 113 -24.65 0.16 -1.32
CA THR A 113 -25.45 -0.87 -2.00
C THR A 113 -26.74 -0.29 -2.58
N ALA A 114 -27.47 0.52 -1.81
CA ALA A 114 -28.68 1.19 -2.28
C ALA A 114 -28.39 2.12 -3.47
N ALA A 115 -27.29 2.88 -3.40
CA ALA A 115 -26.86 3.74 -4.51
C ALA A 115 -26.59 2.94 -5.79
N LYS A 116 -25.94 1.78 -5.69
CA LYS A 116 -25.69 0.89 -6.84
C LYS A 116 -26.98 0.34 -7.43
N VAL A 117 -27.94 -0.07 -6.62
CA VAL A 117 -29.16 -0.75 -7.11
C VAL A 117 -30.24 0.23 -7.55
N LEU A 118 -30.50 1.23 -6.72
CA LEU A 118 -31.62 2.15 -6.89
C LEU A 118 -31.21 3.44 -7.62
N GLY A 119 -29.95 3.85 -7.47
CA GLY A 119 -29.41 5.13 -7.92
C GLY A 119 -29.21 6.10 -6.76
N LEU A 120 -28.44 7.17 -6.98
CA LEU A 120 -28.14 8.20 -5.97
C LEU A 120 -29.35 9.05 -5.59
N ASP A 121 -30.23 9.35 -6.55
CA ASP A 121 -31.39 10.23 -6.35
C ASP A 121 -32.60 9.51 -5.72
N ASN A 122 -32.49 8.21 -5.45
CA ASN A 122 -33.60 7.45 -4.89
C ASN A 122 -33.85 7.86 -3.42
N PRO A 123 -35.10 8.08 -3.00
CA PRO A 123 -35.42 8.47 -1.62
C PRO A 123 -34.85 7.54 -0.55
N GLU A 124 -34.79 6.23 -0.81
CA GLU A 124 -34.18 5.27 0.14
C GLU A 124 -32.66 5.43 0.23
N THR A 125 -31.98 5.67 -0.89
CA THR A 125 -30.54 5.96 -0.90
C THR A 125 -30.26 7.24 -0.11
N VAL A 126 -31.02 8.30 -0.37
CA VAL A 126 -30.90 9.59 0.35
C VAL A 126 -31.18 9.40 1.85
N ARG A 127 -32.22 8.64 2.22
CA ARG A 127 -32.52 8.32 3.63
C ARG A 127 -31.37 7.58 4.31
N LEU A 128 -30.82 6.54 3.68
CA LEU A 128 -29.69 5.78 4.22
C LEU A 128 -28.42 6.63 4.36
N GLY A 129 -28.18 7.56 3.42
CA GLY A 129 -27.10 8.54 3.51
C GLY A 129 -27.24 9.47 4.73
N ASN A 130 -28.43 10.03 4.95
CA ASN A 130 -28.71 10.87 6.12
C ASN A 130 -28.70 10.08 7.44
N MET A 131 -29.10 8.80 7.42
CA MET A 131 -28.91 7.91 8.55
C MET A 131 -27.44 7.66 8.86
N PHE A 132 -26.61 7.41 7.84
CA PHE A 132 -25.18 7.21 8.00
C PHE A 132 -24.49 8.43 8.62
N THR A 133 -24.78 9.65 8.15
CA THR A 133 -24.21 10.88 8.71
C THR A 133 -24.64 11.09 10.16
N THR A 134 -25.93 10.88 10.48
CA THR A 134 -26.43 10.97 11.86
C THR A 134 -25.78 9.92 12.78
N CYS A 135 -25.46 8.73 12.25
CA CYS A 135 -24.75 7.70 13.02
C CYS A 135 -23.30 8.07 13.37
N LEU A 136 -22.59 8.83 12.52
CA LEU A 136 -21.24 9.31 12.82
C LEU A 136 -21.24 10.14 14.11
N ASP A 137 -22.31 10.92 14.28
CA ASP A 137 -22.55 11.77 15.43
C ASP A 137 -23.16 11.04 16.63
N GLY A 138 -23.48 9.75 16.50
CA GLY A 138 -24.14 8.98 17.56
C GLY A 138 -23.33 8.92 18.86
N VAL A 139 -22.00 8.76 18.77
CA VAL A 139 -21.13 8.67 19.95
C VAL A 139 -21.08 10.00 20.72
N LYS A 140 -21.08 11.15 20.03
CA LYS A 140 -21.05 12.48 20.67
C LYS A 140 -22.42 12.91 21.19
N THR A 141 -23.50 12.53 20.51
CA THR A 141 -24.87 12.96 20.84
C THR A 141 -25.64 11.98 21.72
N GLY A 142 -25.14 10.76 21.90
CA GLY A 142 -25.86 9.67 22.57
C GLY A 142 -27.03 9.12 21.75
N LEU A 143 -27.10 9.42 20.45
CA LEU A 143 -28.12 8.88 19.55
C LEU A 143 -27.84 7.42 19.22
N THR A 144 -28.83 6.57 19.45
CA THR A 144 -28.79 5.15 19.09
C THR A 144 -29.90 4.83 18.12
N ILE A 145 -29.64 3.99 17.12
CA ILE A 145 -30.67 3.58 16.14
C ILE A 145 -31.70 2.68 16.83
N LEU A 146 -32.97 2.89 16.53
CA LEU A 146 -34.04 2.01 17.00
C LEU A 146 -33.83 0.57 16.48
N PRO A 147 -33.89 -0.46 17.35
CA PRO A 147 -33.66 -1.85 16.94
C PRO A 147 -34.57 -2.33 15.81
N GLN A 148 -35.80 -1.81 15.76
CA GLN A 148 -36.78 -2.13 14.72
C GLN A 148 -36.35 -1.60 13.34
N CYS A 149 -35.84 -0.36 13.29
CA CYS A 149 -35.29 0.25 12.07
C CYS A 149 -34.05 -0.52 11.59
N LEU A 150 -33.15 -0.86 12.52
CA LEU A 150 -31.95 -1.63 12.21
C LEU A 150 -32.31 -3.01 11.64
N GLN A 151 -33.28 -3.71 12.22
CA GLN A 151 -33.71 -5.02 11.74
C GLN A 151 -34.34 -4.95 10.35
N ARG A 152 -35.17 -3.93 10.09
CA ARG A 152 -35.77 -3.68 8.78
C ARG A 152 -34.69 -3.46 7.71
N ASP A 153 -33.77 -2.54 7.97
CA ASP A 153 -32.77 -2.14 6.99
C ASP A 153 -31.74 -3.28 6.77
N SER A 154 -31.42 -4.04 7.81
CA SER A 154 -30.59 -5.26 7.70
C SER A 154 -31.23 -6.32 6.80
N ARG A 155 -32.54 -6.57 6.93
CA ARG A 155 -33.24 -7.54 6.05
C ARG A 155 -33.19 -7.12 4.58
N ASN A 156 -33.25 -5.82 4.31
CA ASN A 156 -33.28 -5.29 2.96
C ASN A 156 -31.89 -5.26 2.31
N TRP A 157 -30.83 -4.97 3.08
CA TRP A 157 -29.53 -4.60 2.51
C TRP A 157 -28.37 -5.52 2.89
N ASN A 158 -28.49 -6.35 3.93
CA ASN A 158 -27.38 -7.17 4.40
C ASN A 158 -27.12 -8.41 3.51
N ASN A 159 -28.15 -8.91 2.82
CA ASN A 159 -28.06 -10.09 1.93
C ASN A 159 -28.18 -9.69 0.46
N PHE A 160 -27.55 -8.59 0.07
CA PHE A 160 -27.60 -8.13 -1.32
C PHE A 160 -27.01 -9.19 -2.29
N ASP A 161 -27.76 -9.52 -3.34
CA ASP A 161 -27.28 -10.44 -4.39
C ASP A 161 -26.35 -9.66 -5.35
N PRO A 162 -25.04 -9.98 -5.41
CA PRO A 162 -24.08 -9.31 -6.28
C PRO A 162 -24.37 -9.48 -7.78
N ARG A 163 -25.33 -10.33 -8.16
CA ARG A 163 -25.79 -10.47 -9.55
C ARG A 163 -26.72 -9.35 -10.02
N ILE A 164 -27.24 -8.52 -9.11
CA ILE A 164 -28.08 -7.39 -9.49
C ILE A 164 -27.19 -6.35 -10.20
N PRO A 165 -27.50 -5.98 -11.45
CA PRO A 165 -26.68 -5.05 -12.20
C PRO A 165 -26.68 -3.66 -11.54
N SER A 166 -25.48 -3.09 -11.39
CA SER A 166 -25.31 -1.74 -10.86
C SER A 166 -25.85 -0.72 -11.84
N LYS A 167 -26.69 0.21 -11.38
CA LYS A 167 -27.04 1.44 -12.11
C LYS A 167 -25.88 2.43 -12.18
N LEU A 168 -24.86 2.25 -11.34
CA LEU A 168 -23.65 3.06 -11.28
C LEU A 168 -22.47 2.23 -11.82
N SER A 169 -22.41 2.05 -13.15
CA SER A 169 -21.36 1.25 -13.80
C SER A 169 -20.03 1.99 -13.96
N VAL A 170 -20.02 3.32 -13.84
CA VAL A 170 -18.84 4.17 -14.13
C VAL A 170 -17.55 3.66 -13.49
N ILE A 171 -17.60 3.19 -12.24
CA ILE A 171 -16.43 2.66 -11.54
C ILE A 171 -15.96 1.33 -12.16
N GLU A 172 -16.89 0.45 -12.52
CA GLU A 172 -16.60 -0.85 -13.13
C GLU A 172 -16.07 -0.67 -14.56
N ASP A 173 -16.65 0.25 -15.31
CA ASP A 173 -16.21 0.64 -16.65
C ASP A 173 -14.79 1.22 -16.63
N LEU A 174 -14.51 2.12 -15.69
CA LEU A 174 -13.16 2.69 -15.51
C LEU A 174 -12.13 1.62 -15.10
N LYS A 175 -12.49 0.71 -14.19
CA LYS A 175 -11.60 -0.40 -13.81
C LYS A 175 -11.27 -1.29 -14.99
N HIS A 176 -12.28 -1.65 -15.78
CA HIS A 176 -12.07 -2.45 -16.98
C HIS A 176 -11.17 -1.74 -18.00
N ALA A 177 -11.42 -0.45 -18.26
CA ALA A 177 -10.57 0.34 -19.16
C ALA A 177 -9.13 0.45 -18.66
N LEU A 178 -8.93 0.65 -17.35
CA LEU A 178 -7.61 0.66 -16.72
C LEU A 178 -6.89 -0.68 -16.83
N ASP A 179 -7.60 -1.80 -16.65
CA ASP A 179 -7.02 -3.13 -16.77
C ASP A 179 -6.58 -3.43 -18.21
N LEU A 180 -7.33 -2.97 -19.21
CA LEU A 180 -6.93 -3.06 -20.62
C LEU A 180 -5.67 -2.23 -20.88
N TYR A 181 -5.68 -0.95 -20.49
CA TYR A 181 -4.52 -0.07 -20.67
C TYR A 181 -3.28 -0.61 -19.96
N ARG A 182 -3.44 -1.18 -18.76
CA ARG A 182 -2.35 -1.81 -18.01
C ARG A 182 -1.73 -2.97 -18.79
N LYS A 183 -2.56 -3.83 -19.40
CA LYS A 183 -2.07 -4.96 -20.22
C LYS A 183 -1.30 -4.46 -21.44
N GLU A 184 -1.82 -3.45 -22.14
CA GLU A 184 -1.12 -2.83 -23.27
C GLU A 184 0.26 -2.31 -22.87
N CYS A 185 0.36 -1.61 -21.73
CA CYS A 185 1.63 -1.15 -21.19
C CYS A 185 2.56 -2.30 -20.80
N GLU A 186 2.04 -3.38 -20.21
CA GLU A 186 2.81 -4.58 -19.85
C GLU A 186 3.38 -5.29 -21.09
N GLU A 187 2.60 -5.37 -22.17
CA GLU A 187 3.01 -5.95 -23.45
C GLU A 187 4.08 -5.10 -24.13
N GLU A 188 3.90 -3.77 -24.19
CA GLU A 188 4.90 -2.84 -24.73
C GLU A 188 6.22 -2.93 -23.95
N MET A 189 6.15 -2.90 -22.62
CA MET A 189 7.32 -3.05 -21.76
C MET A 189 8.01 -4.40 -21.94
N THR A 190 7.25 -5.47 -22.21
CA THR A 190 7.81 -6.80 -22.49
C THR A 190 8.49 -6.84 -23.85
N ALA A 191 7.91 -6.22 -24.87
CA ALA A 191 8.50 -6.10 -26.21
C ALA A 191 9.81 -5.31 -26.22
N LEU A 192 9.92 -4.29 -25.36
CA LEU A 192 11.12 -3.47 -25.22
C LEU A 192 12.25 -4.14 -24.43
N ARG A 193 12.04 -5.31 -23.81
CA ARG A 193 13.11 -5.96 -23.02
C ARG A 193 14.23 -6.40 -23.97
N PRO A 194 15.45 -5.85 -23.87
CA PRO A 194 16.58 -6.38 -24.60
C PRO A 194 16.79 -7.85 -24.19
N TYR A 195 17.19 -8.69 -25.15
CA TYR A 195 17.43 -10.12 -24.94
C TYR A 195 18.15 -10.37 -23.61
N ALA A 196 17.57 -11.24 -22.78
CA ALA A 196 18.12 -11.55 -21.49
C ALA A 196 19.44 -12.29 -21.65
N LYS A 197 20.54 -11.57 -21.44
CA LYS A 197 21.88 -12.11 -21.47
C LYS A 197 22.53 -11.85 -20.14
N HIS A 198 23.25 -12.85 -19.63
CA HIS A 198 24.13 -12.64 -18.49
C HIS A 198 25.17 -11.56 -18.80
N ASP A 199 25.32 -10.64 -17.87
CA ASP A 199 26.37 -9.65 -17.90
C ASP A 199 27.73 -10.34 -17.80
N SER A 200 28.60 -10.12 -18.81
CA SER A 200 29.93 -10.73 -18.85
C SER A 200 30.79 -10.32 -17.66
N ASP A 201 30.61 -9.10 -17.16
CA ASP A 201 31.40 -8.54 -16.07
C ASP A 201 31.12 -9.27 -14.76
N LEU A 202 29.85 -9.66 -14.55
CA LEU A 202 29.42 -10.39 -13.36
C LEU A 202 29.90 -11.84 -13.34
N LEU A 203 30.17 -12.42 -14.52
CA LEU A 203 30.69 -13.78 -14.68
C LEU A 203 32.23 -13.86 -14.62
N GLU A 204 32.91 -12.72 -14.66
CA GLU A 204 34.37 -12.68 -14.81
C GLU A 204 35.13 -13.27 -13.61
N PRO A 205 34.78 -12.99 -12.33
CA PRO A 205 35.50 -13.55 -11.19
C PRO A 205 35.54 -15.09 -11.18
N TYR A 206 34.40 -15.74 -11.45
CA TYR A 206 34.35 -17.20 -11.53
C TYR A 206 35.12 -17.74 -12.74
N LYS A 207 34.98 -17.10 -13.91
CA LYS A 207 35.71 -17.52 -15.13
C LYS A 207 37.22 -17.40 -14.96
N TYR A 208 37.69 -16.36 -14.27
CA TYR A 208 39.10 -16.13 -14.00
C TYR A 208 39.69 -17.28 -13.16
N GLU A 209 39.07 -17.61 -12.02
CA GLU A 209 39.54 -18.72 -11.17
C GLU A 209 39.45 -20.07 -11.89
N ARG A 210 38.38 -20.30 -12.65
CA ARG A 210 38.24 -21.53 -13.47
C ARG A 210 39.37 -21.67 -14.50
N ASN A 211 39.80 -20.57 -15.11
CA ASN A 211 40.92 -20.58 -16.04
C ASN A 211 42.25 -20.85 -15.32
N LEU A 212 42.43 -20.35 -14.10
CA LEU A 212 43.61 -20.61 -13.28
C LEU A 212 43.73 -22.08 -12.83
N CYS A 213 42.61 -22.80 -12.71
CA CYS A 213 42.64 -24.24 -12.41
C CYS A 213 43.41 -25.07 -13.45
N THR A 214 43.55 -24.57 -14.68
CA THR A 214 44.38 -25.23 -15.72
C THR A 214 45.88 -25.17 -15.41
N ARG A 215 46.29 -24.24 -14.55
CA ARG A 215 47.70 -23.97 -14.19
C ARG A 215 48.06 -24.45 -12.78
N ILE A 216 47.08 -24.49 -11.87
CA ILE A 216 47.27 -24.83 -10.46
C ILE A 216 46.36 -26.01 -10.10
N THR A 217 46.96 -27.19 -9.86
CA THR A 217 46.23 -28.44 -9.61
C THR A 217 45.43 -28.43 -8.31
N GLY A 218 45.91 -27.76 -7.27
CA GLY A 218 45.23 -27.65 -5.97
C GLY A 218 44.05 -26.67 -5.93
N LEU A 219 44.03 -25.68 -6.84
CA LEU A 219 42.98 -24.65 -6.91
C LEU A 219 41.62 -25.24 -7.31
N LYS A 220 41.63 -26.31 -8.12
CA LYS A 220 40.40 -26.95 -8.59
C LYS A 220 39.55 -27.48 -7.45
N HIS A 221 40.19 -28.12 -6.46
CA HIS A 221 39.48 -28.67 -5.32
C HIS A 221 38.78 -27.59 -4.49
N GLU A 222 39.44 -26.45 -4.29
CA GLU A 222 38.86 -25.32 -3.56
C GLU A 222 37.71 -24.65 -4.32
N LEU A 223 37.87 -24.50 -5.64
CA LEU A 223 36.80 -23.99 -6.49
C LEU A 223 35.58 -24.93 -6.46
N ASP A 224 35.79 -26.24 -6.49
CA ASP A 224 34.73 -27.26 -6.41
C ASP A 224 33.99 -27.18 -5.05
N GLN A 225 34.66 -26.83 -3.95
CA GLN A 225 34.00 -26.61 -2.65
C GLN A 225 33.06 -25.39 -2.69
N ILE A 226 33.48 -24.29 -3.32
CA ILE A 226 32.65 -23.09 -3.47
C ILE A 226 31.44 -23.40 -4.36
N VAL A 227 31.67 -24.10 -5.48
CA VAL A 227 30.62 -24.52 -6.41
C VAL A 227 29.59 -25.41 -5.72
N ALA A 228 30.03 -26.46 -5.02
CA ALA A 228 29.15 -27.37 -4.31
C ALA A 228 28.32 -26.66 -3.22
N PHE A 229 28.91 -25.67 -2.52
CA PHE A 229 28.18 -24.85 -1.56
C PHE A 229 27.07 -24.03 -2.23
N VAL A 230 27.38 -23.35 -3.33
CA VAL A 230 26.41 -22.51 -4.05
C VAL A 230 25.28 -23.36 -4.63
N ASP A 231 25.59 -24.53 -5.21
CA ASP A 231 24.59 -25.45 -5.77
C ASP A 231 23.65 -25.96 -4.68
N LYS A 232 24.19 -26.33 -3.51
CA LYS A 232 23.40 -26.71 -2.36
C LYS A 232 22.48 -25.57 -1.90
N MET A 233 23.01 -24.35 -1.79
CA MET A 233 22.24 -23.17 -1.37
C MET A 233 21.14 -22.83 -2.38
N LYS A 234 21.41 -22.98 -3.67
CA LYS A 234 20.41 -22.77 -4.73
C LYS A 234 19.30 -23.80 -4.64
N TYR A 235 19.64 -25.07 -4.46
CA TYR A 235 18.66 -26.13 -4.25
C TYR A 235 17.77 -25.86 -3.03
N GLU A 236 18.36 -25.53 -1.87
CA GLU A 236 17.59 -25.18 -0.65
C GLU A 236 16.71 -23.94 -0.87
N PHE A 237 17.16 -22.97 -1.67
CA PHE A 237 16.39 -21.78 -2.01
C PHE A 237 15.19 -22.09 -2.91
N ASP A 238 15.39 -22.91 -3.94
CA ASP A 238 14.35 -23.27 -4.90
C ASP A 238 13.29 -24.21 -4.28
N GLU A 239 13.69 -25.09 -3.36
CA GLU A 239 12.77 -25.93 -2.55
C GLU A 239 12.04 -25.14 -1.45
N GLY A 240 12.44 -23.89 -1.22
CA GLY A 240 11.80 -23.03 -0.21
C GLY A 240 12.14 -23.41 1.23
N GLU A 241 13.29 -24.04 1.49
CA GLU A 241 13.78 -24.41 2.84
C GLU A 241 14.02 -23.21 3.76
N PHE A 242 14.16 -22.01 3.17
CA PHE A 242 14.24 -20.75 3.91
C PHE A 242 12.86 -20.14 4.23
N SER A 243 11.77 -20.85 3.89
CA SER A 243 10.41 -20.47 4.27
C SER A 243 10.22 -20.60 5.78
N LEU A 244 9.57 -19.60 6.38
CA LEU A 244 9.35 -19.51 7.84
C LEU A 244 8.74 -20.79 8.48
N GLY A 245 7.97 -21.56 7.70
CA GLY A 245 7.38 -22.82 8.16
C GLY A 245 8.38 -23.93 8.51
N HIS A 246 9.61 -23.92 7.97
CA HIS A 246 10.61 -24.97 8.19
C HIS A 246 11.64 -24.65 9.28
N ARG A 247 11.99 -23.37 9.54
CA ARG A 247 13.00 -23.01 10.56
C ARG A 247 12.48 -22.43 11.88
N TYR A 248 11.28 -21.84 11.91
CA TYR A 248 10.75 -21.18 13.13
C TYR A 248 9.39 -21.73 13.61
N GLY A 249 8.92 -22.83 13.02
CA GLY A 249 7.60 -23.38 13.31
C GLY A 249 6.46 -22.52 12.78
N LYS A 250 5.22 -22.99 12.97
CA LYS A 250 4.00 -22.29 12.50
C LYS A 250 3.95 -20.87 13.06
N ALA A 251 3.73 -19.89 12.19
CA ALA A 251 3.46 -18.52 12.59
C ALA A 251 2.30 -18.50 13.60
N ARG A 252 2.47 -17.82 14.74
CA ARG A 252 1.53 -17.76 15.88
C ARG A 252 0.11 -17.26 15.53
N PHE A 253 -0.15 -16.84 14.29
CA PHE A 253 -1.43 -16.30 13.84
C PHE A 253 -1.84 -16.74 12.41
N GLU A 254 -1.56 -17.99 12.02
CA GLU A 254 -2.20 -18.56 10.83
C GLU A 254 -3.68 -18.88 11.11
N THR A 255 -4.56 -17.93 10.81
CA THR A 255 -6.00 -18.23 10.64
C THR A 255 -6.15 -19.04 9.36
N LYS A 256 -6.42 -20.35 9.53
CA LYS A 256 -6.83 -21.25 8.43
C LYS A 256 -7.97 -20.60 7.66
N THR A 257 -7.67 -20.10 6.48
CA THR A 257 -8.66 -19.74 5.48
C THR A 257 -8.33 -20.61 4.28
N GLU A 258 -9.23 -21.55 3.99
CA GLU A 258 -9.13 -22.46 2.86
C GLU A 258 -9.03 -21.65 1.57
N GLY A 259 -7.94 -21.85 0.85
CA GLY A 259 -7.57 -21.11 -0.35
C GLY A 259 -6.07 -20.91 -0.38
N ARG A 260 -5.41 -21.37 -1.45
CA ARG A 260 -3.96 -21.23 -1.66
C ARG A 260 -3.51 -19.78 -1.38
N LYS A 261 -2.94 -19.51 -0.21
CA LYS A 261 -2.38 -18.21 0.13
C LYS A 261 -0.89 -18.21 -0.21
N GLY A 262 -0.51 -17.45 -1.23
CA GLY A 262 0.89 -17.08 -1.42
C GLY A 262 1.40 -16.36 -0.17
N TYR A 263 2.69 -16.53 0.13
CA TYR A 263 3.32 -15.88 1.27
C TYR A 263 3.07 -14.36 1.24
N THR A 264 2.80 -13.78 2.40
CA THR A 264 2.73 -12.32 2.55
C THR A 264 4.08 -11.70 2.17
N ARG A 265 4.08 -10.45 1.70
CA ARG A 265 5.32 -9.73 1.31
C ARG A 265 6.39 -9.76 2.40
N ARG A 266 5.98 -9.69 3.67
CA ARG A 266 6.87 -9.76 4.83
C ARG A 266 7.51 -11.14 5.00
N GLN A 267 6.74 -12.21 4.84
CA GLN A 267 7.25 -13.57 4.89
C GLN A 267 8.29 -13.83 3.79
N TRP A 268 8.04 -13.34 2.58
CA TRP A 268 9.03 -13.36 1.48
C TRP A 268 10.34 -12.65 1.82
N GLN A 269 10.27 -11.50 2.51
CA GLN A 269 11.45 -10.74 2.92
C GLN A 269 12.26 -11.48 3.97
N GLU A 270 11.60 -12.01 5.01
CA GLU A 270 12.24 -12.77 6.08
C GLU A 270 12.95 -14.03 5.54
N SER A 271 12.33 -14.74 4.59
CA SER A 271 12.95 -15.90 3.93
C SER A 271 14.20 -15.54 3.13
N ARG A 272 14.19 -14.40 2.41
CA ARG A 272 15.38 -13.92 1.69
C ARG A 272 16.50 -13.51 2.64
N TRP A 273 16.17 -12.91 3.79
CA TRP A 273 17.16 -12.59 4.82
C TRP A 273 17.80 -13.85 5.40
N ALA A 274 17.00 -14.86 5.74
CA ALA A 274 17.51 -16.14 6.22
C ALA A 274 18.43 -16.82 5.20
N ALA A 275 18.06 -16.80 3.91
CA ALA A 275 18.89 -17.31 2.83
C ALA A 275 20.20 -16.53 2.67
N SER A 276 20.14 -15.19 2.72
CA SER A 276 21.32 -14.33 2.67
C SER A 276 22.24 -14.53 3.87
N GLU A 277 21.70 -14.67 5.08
CA GLU A 277 22.49 -14.93 6.28
C GLU A 277 23.17 -16.30 6.23
N ALA A 278 22.43 -17.35 5.86
CA ALA A 278 22.98 -18.69 5.66
C ALA A 278 24.06 -18.72 4.57
N TYR A 279 23.84 -17.99 3.47
CA TYR A 279 24.83 -17.84 2.42
C TYR A 279 26.11 -17.19 2.92
N ASN A 280 26.03 -16.03 3.59
CA ASN A 280 27.22 -15.29 4.04
C ASN A 280 27.96 -15.99 5.19
N THR A 281 27.25 -16.71 6.06
CA THR A 281 27.86 -17.45 7.18
C THR A 281 28.45 -18.79 6.75
N GLY A 282 27.84 -19.45 5.75
CA GLY A 282 28.21 -20.78 5.27
C GLY A 282 29.31 -20.83 4.20
N LEU A 283 29.79 -19.68 3.70
CA LEU A 283 30.87 -19.65 2.72
C LEU A 283 32.14 -20.34 3.24
N PRO A 284 32.85 -21.13 2.40
CA PRO A 284 34.12 -21.74 2.78
C PRO A 284 35.15 -20.71 3.28
N ARG A 285 35.91 -21.06 4.32
CA ARG A 285 36.96 -20.21 4.91
C ARG A 285 38.26 -21.00 5.07
N GLY A 286 39.40 -20.32 5.04
CA GLY A 286 40.70 -20.95 5.26
C GLY A 286 41.17 -21.77 4.06
N LEU A 287 40.80 -21.34 2.85
CA LEU A 287 41.29 -21.92 1.61
C LEU A 287 42.77 -21.52 1.40
N LEU A 288 43.57 -22.42 0.84
CA LEU A 288 45.02 -22.26 0.66
C LEU A 288 45.36 -21.47 -0.62
N TYR A 289 44.60 -21.66 -1.70
CA TYR A 289 44.88 -21.06 -3.01
C TYR A 289 43.98 -19.86 -3.31
N ILE A 290 42.70 -19.91 -2.96
CA ILE A 290 41.76 -18.78 -3.09
C ILE A 290 41.80 -17.95 -1.80
N ARG A 291 42.16 -16.66 -1.90
CA ARG A 291 42.11 -15.75 -0.75
C ARG A 291 40.70 -15.64 -0.21
N ASP A 292 40.55 -15.64 1.12
CA ASP A 292 39.24 -15.54 1.79
C ASP A 292 38.41 -14.32 1.32
N GLU A 293 39.06 -13.20 0.96
CA GLU A 293 38.40 -12.01 0.42
C GLU A 293 37.76 -12.22 -0.97
N MET A 294 38.29 -13.16 -1.75
CA MET A 294 37.83 -13.48 -3.10
C MET A 294 36.71 -14.52 -3.10
N VAL A 295 36.59 -15.33 -2.04
CA VAL A 295 35.58 -16.39 -1.94
C VAL A 295 34.15 -15.86 -2.12
N PRO A 296 33.71 -14.78 -1.46
CA PRO A 296 32.36 -14.24 -1.67
C PRO A 296 32.14 -13.73 -3.11
N ARG A 297 33.19 -13.23 -3.77
CA ARG A 297 33.12 -12.71 -5.15
C ARG A 297 32.95 -13.84 -6.16
N VAL A 298 33.76 -14.90 -6.01
CA VAL A 298 33.72 -16.09 -6.87
C VAL A 298 32.39 -16.81 -6.70
N ALA A 299 31.93 -16.98 -5.44
CA ALA A 299 30.64 -17.58 -5.13
C ALA A 299 29.48 -16.78 -5.73
N ALA A 300 29.47 -15.44 -5.58
CA ALA A 300 28.43 -14.59 -6.16
C ALA A 300 28.42 -14.63 -7.70
N SER A 301 29.60 -14.63 -8.32
CA SER A 301 29.76 -14.74 -9.77
C SER A 301 29.26 -16.08 -10.31
N TYR A 302 29.54 -17.18 -9.58
CA TYR A 302 29.04 -18.50 -9.93
C TYR A 302 27.54 -18.62 -9.72
N ALA A 303 27.01 -18.14 -8.59
CA ALA A 303 25.57 -18.08 -8.33
C ALA A 303 24.82 -17.33 -9.45
N TYR A 304 25.36 -16.20 -9.91
CA TYR A 304 24.80 -15.44 -11.05
C TYR A 304 24.76 -16.26 -12.35
N SER A 305 25.72 -17.17 -12.55
CA SER A 305 25.77 -18.05 -13.73
C SER A 305 24.73 -19.18 -13.70
N GLN A 306 24.25 -19.56 -12.51
CA GLN A 306 23.24 -20.60 -12.33
C GLN A 306 21.80 -20.05 -12.39
N ASP A 307 21.65 -18.74 -12.32
CA ASP A 307 20.34 -18.09 -12.35
C ASP A 307 19.81 -17.86 -13.77
N SER A 308 18.49 -17.70 -13.88
CA SER A 308 17.89 -17.32 -15.16
C SER A 308 18.37 -15.92 -15.56
N PRO A 309 18.87 -15.71 -16.79
CA PRO A 309 19.26 -14.38 -17.25
C PRO A 309 18.07 -13.42 -17.32
N HIS A 310 16.84 -13.94 -17.44
CA HIS A 310 15.62 -13.13 -17.46
C HIS A 310 15.23 -12.63 -16.07
N TRP A 311 15.52 -13.41 -15.03
CA TRP A 311 15.05 -13.14 -13.68
C TRP A 311 15.94 -13.81 -12.61
N PRO A 312 17.12 -13.23 -12.32
CA PRO A 312 18.07 -13.81 -11.38
C PRO A 312 17.61 -13.58 -9.92
N THR A 313 16.72 -14.44 -9.42
CA THR A 313 16.13 -14.32 -8.08
C THR A 313 17.07 -14.71 -6.96
N PHE A 314 17.75 -15.85 -7.08
CA PHE A 314 18.55 -16.42 -6.00
C PHE A 314 19.77 -15.55 -5.73
N THR A 315 20.54 -15.21 -6.78
CA THR A 315 21.79 -14.46 -6.64
C THR A 315 21.54 -13.07 -6.08
N PHE A 316 20.48 -12.39 -6.54
CA PHE A 316 20.11 -11.08 -6.01
C PHE A 316 19.46 -11.17 -4.62
N ALA A 317 18.98 -12.33 -4.19
CA ALA A 317 18.54 -12.54 -2.81
C ALA A 317 19.72 -12.74 -1.85
N VAL A 318 20.73 -13.51 -2.24
CA VAL A 318 21.80 -13.95 -1.31
C VAL A 318 23.12 -13.18 -1.44
N ALA A 319 23.39 -12.60 -2.63
CA ALA A 319 24.68 -12.00 -2.97
C ALA A 319 24.58 -10.61 -3.64
N TRP A 320 23.47 -9.89 -3.43
CA TRP A 320 23.22 -8.53 -3.98
C TRP A 320 24.44 -7.60 -3.84
N SER A 321 24.96 -7.48 -2.61
CA SER A 321 26.08 -6.56 -2.32
C SER A 321 27.34 -6.90 -3.11
N GLN A 322 27.64 -8.19 -3.27
CA GLN A 322 28.84 -8.63 -3.98
C GLN A 322 28.72 -8.43 -5.50
N ILE A 323 27.55 -8.70 -6.09
CA ILE A 323 27.28 -8.39 -7.50
C ILE A 323 27.46 -6.90 -7.79
N CYS A 324 26.89 -6.04 -6.94
CA CYS A 324 27.01 -4.59 -7.06
C CYS A 324 28.48 -4.13 -7.01
N LYS A 325 29.28 -4.72 -6.11
CA LYS A 325 30.73 -4.44 -6.03
C LYS A 325 31.47 -4.86 -7.30
N ILE A 326 31.22 -6.08 -7.80
CA ILE A 326 31.82 -6.58 -9.04
C ILE A 326 31.51 -5.62 -10.21
N LYS A 327 30.25 -5.17 -10.33
CA LYS A 327 29.85 -4.28 -11.42
C LYS A 327 30.44 -2.88 -11.29
N ALA A 328 30.51 -2.34 -10.07
CA ALA A 328 31.06 -1.02 -9.82
C ALA A 328 32.55 -0.95 -10.20
N GLU A 329 33.34 -1.97 -9.82
CA GLU A 329 34.78 -2.03 -10.09
C GLU A 329 35.12 -2.14 -11.58
N LYS A 330 34.25 -2.79 -12.37
CA LYS A 330 34.46 -2.93 -13.82
C LYS A 330 34.13 -1.66 -14.60
N LYS A 331 33.23 -0.81 -14.09
CA LYS A 331 32.78 0.41 -14.79
C LYS A 331 33.62 1.65 -14.50
N GLY A 332 34.46 1.67 -13.47
CA GLY A 332 35.33 2.80 -13.18
C GLY A 332 35.81 2.88 -11.73
N PRO A 333 36.39 4.02 -11.32
CA PRO A 333 36.82 4.24 -9.95
C PRO A 333 35.61 4.16 -9.01
N VAL A 334 35.71 3.32 -7.98
CA VAL A 334 34.65 3.12 -7.00
C VAL A 334 34.89 4.03 -5.81
N THR A 335 33.92 4.89 -5.51
CA THR A 335 33.88 5.61 -4.23
C THR A 335 33.05 4.80 -3.25
N ALA A 336 33.70 4.22 -2.24
CA ALA A 336 33.00 3.59 -1.14
C ALA A 336 32.24 4.67 -0.36
N MET A 337 30.93 4.50 -0.22
CA MET A 337 30.08 5.37 0.58
C MET A 337 29.78 4.70 1.91
N ASP A 338 29.84 5.47 2.99
CA ASP A 338 29.33 5.04 4.28
C ASP A 338 27.81 4.81 4.18
N PRO A 339 27.24 3.78 4.84
CA PRO A 339 25.80 3.51 4.80
C PRO A 339 24.94 4.70 5.22
N GLN A 340 25.38 5.50 6.20
CA GLN A 340 24.64 6.70 6.64
C GLN A 340 24.66 7.79 5.57
N PHE A 341 25.77 7.92 4.86
CA PHE A 341 25.84 8.85 3.73
C PHE A 341 24.96 8.37 2.57
N GLY A 342 24.99 7.07 2.26
CA GLY A 342 24.16 6.47 1.20
C GLY A 342 22.65 6.65 1.41
N THR A 343 22.16 6.60 2.66
CA THR A 343 20.73 6.82 2.96
C THR A 343 20.31 8.27 2.85
N LEU A 344 21.24 9.22 3.02
CA LEU A 344 20.99 10.66 2.87
C LEU A 344 21.00 11.10 1.39
N MET A 345 21.59 10.31 0.51
CA MET A 345 21.72 10.66 -0.90
C MET A 345 20.43 10.37 -1.67
N CYS A 346 19.95 11.37 -2.41
CA CYS A 346 18.90 11.22 -3.41
C CYS A 346 19.38 11.79 -4.75
N ILE A 347 18.90 11.22 -5.86
CA ILE A 347 19.19 11.77 -7.18
C ILE A 347 18.44 13.10 -7.29
N SER A 348 19.17 14.21 -7.28
CA SER A 348 18.55 15.53 -7.34
C SER A 348 17.85 15.73 -8.69
N LYS A 349 16.63 16.30 -8.66
CA LYS A 349 15.86 16.62 -9.88
C LYS A 349 16.66 17.50 -10.84
N ARG A 350 17.39 18.49 -10.30
CA ARG A 350 18.21 19.41 -11.07
C ARG A 350 19.37 18.70 -11.77
N THR A 351 20.04 17.77 -11.08
CA THR A 351 21.12 16.96 -11.66
C THR A 351 20.59 16.09 -12.80
N ARG A 352 19.42 15.47 -12.62
CA ARG A 352 18.79 14.66 -13.69
C ARG A 352 18.47 15.50 -14.92
N GLN A 353 17.85 16.66 -14.75
CA GLN A 353 17.54 17.58 -15.84
C GLN A 353 18.81 18.01 -16.61
N GLN A 354 19.91 18.26 -15.92
CA GLN A 354 21.19 18.59 -16.57
C GLN A 354 21.79 17.40 -17.32
N LEU A 355 21.70 16.19 -16.78
CA LEU A 355 22.18 14.98 -17.47
C LEU A 355 21.35 14.66 -18.71
N ASP A 356 20.03 14.85 -18.66
CA ASP A 356 19.15 14.65 -19.82
C ASP A 356 19.50 15.64 -20.95
N LEU A 357 19.91 16.87 -20.63
CA LEU A 357 20.40 17.86 -21.60
C LEU A 357 21.77 17.51 -22.20
N ILE A 358 22.60 16.76 -21.49
CA ILE A 358 23.93 16.31 -21.98
C ILE A 358 23.81 15.04 -22.83
N ALA A 359 22.75 14.24 -22.62
CA ALA A 359 22.50 13.00 -23.33
C ALA A 359 21.73 13.18 -24.66
N GLN A 360 21.14 14.36 -24.88
CA GLN A 360 20.62 14.82 -26.18
C GLN A 360 21.75 15.39 -27.03
#